data_AF-A0A1G0LUM8-F1
#
_entry.id   AF-A0A1G0LUM8-F1
#
_cell.length_a   1.000
_cell.length_b   1.000
_cell.length_c   1.000
_cell.angle_alpha   90.00
_cell.angle_beta   90.00
_cell.angle_gamma   90.00
#
_symmetry.space_group_name_H-M   'P 1'
#
loop_
_entity.id
_entity.type
_entity.pdbx_description
1 polymer ?
#
loop_
_entity_poly.entity_id
_entity_poly.type
_entity_poly.pdbx_seq_one_letter_code
_entity_poly.pdbx_strand_id
1 'polypeptide(L)'
;MSLSEDRISTIAHQIVKHIWRNDLADVTDDSRALARVKQSLEAFFGSMNEIEDAVRAKLRNKAPGSRDYDVLYQKFYHDEMVRRGL
;
A
#
# COMPACT_ATOMS: atom_id res chain seq x y z
N MET A 1 -2.15 -1.31 8.53
CA MET A 1 -2.10 0.13 8.94
C MET A 1 -3.08 0.95 8.08
N SER A 2 -3.98 1.76 8.65
CA SER A 2 -4.88 2.62 7.84
C SER A 2 -4.34 4.05 7.75
N LEU A 3 -4.12 4.57 6.54
CA LEU A 3 -3.85 6.00 6.36
C LEU A 3 -5.16 6.78 6.52
N SER A 4 -5.10 7.94 7.16
CA SER A 4 -6.24 8.86 7.18
C SER A 4 -6.53 9.41 5.79
N GLU A 5 -7.79 9.74 5.52
CA GLU A 5 -8.23 10.36 4.28
C GLU A 5 -7.43 11.65 3.98
N ASP A 6 -7.13 12.45 5.00
CA ASP A 6 -6.29 13.65 4.87
C ASP A 6 -4.89 13.35 4.35
N ARG A 7 -4.28 12.25 4.81
CA ARG A 7 -2.95 11.84 4.34
C ARG A 7 -3.01 11.32 2.92
N ILE A 8 -4.01 10.52 2.58
CA ILE A 8 -4.24 10.05 1.20
C ILE A 8 -4.42 11.26 0.27
N SER A 9 -5.19 12.26 0.69
CA SER A 9 -5.38 13.49 -0.06
C SER A 9 -4.07 14.27 -0.24
N THR A 10 -3.29 14.44 0.83
CA THR A 10 -2.00 15.15 0.76
C THR A 10 -1.04 14.46 -0.22
N ILE A 11 -0.92 13.13 -0.15
CA ILE A 11 -0.07 12.35 -1.04
C ILE A 11 -0.57 12.43 -2.49
N ALA A 12 -1.89 12.33 -2.71
CA ALA A 12 -2.46 12.43 -4.05
C ALA A 12 -2.12 13.76 -4.74
N HIS A 13 -2.23 14.88 -4.00
CA HIS A 13 -1.84 16.20 -4.53
C HIS A 13 -0.36 16.28 -4.85
N GLN A 14 0.51 15.69 -4.03
CA GLN A 14 1.95 15.63 -4.31
C GLN A 14 2.24 14.82 -5.57
N ILE A 15 1.62 13.64 -5.73
CA ILE A 15 1.80 12.78 -6.90
C ILE A 15 1.38 13.52 -8.18
N VAL A 16 0.18 14.10 -8.23
CA VAL A 16 -0.30 14.84 -9.41
C VAL A 16 0.63 16.00 -9.74
N LYS A 17 1.06 16.77 -8.73
CA LYS A 17 2.03 17.85 -8.91
C LYS A 17 3.36 17.36 -9.50
N HIS A 18 3.84 16.20 -9.07
CA HIS A 18 5.08 15.61 -9.59
C HIS A 18 4.92 15.03 -10.99
N ILE A 19 3.76 14.48 -11.34
CA ILE A 19 3.45 14.03 -12.71
C ILE A 19 3.58 15.21 -13.68
N TRP A 20 2.95 16.34 -13.33
CA TRP A 20 3.00 17.55 -14.14
C TRP A 20 4.40 18.18 -14.19
N ARG A 21 5.05 18.35 -13.02
CA ARG A 21 6.37 19.00 -12.94
C ARG A 21 7.47 18.25 -13.69
N ASN A 22 7.38 16.93 -13.75
CA ASN A 22 8.38 16.09 -14.42
C ASN A 22 7.97 15.72 -15.86
N ASP A 23 6.93 16.36 -16.40
CA ASP A 23 6.43 16.13 -17.78
C ASP A 23 6.14 14.65 -18.07
N LEU A 24 5.62 13.92 -17.08
CA LEU A 24 5.33 12.48 -17.19
C LEU A 24 4.02 12.22 -17.94
N ALA A 25 3.05 13.13 -17.79
CA ALA A 25 1.78 13.08 -18.49
C ALA A 25 1.12 14.46 -18.48
N ASP A 26 0.37 14.77 -19.53
CA ASP A 26 -0.48 15.95 -19.58
C ASP A 26 -1.79 15.68 -18.83
N VAL A 27 -1.95 16.33 -17.67
CA VAL A 27 -3.13 16.20 -16.83
C VAL A 27 -4.12 17.28 -17.21
N THR A 28 -5.07 16.95 -18.08
CA THR A 28 -6.08 17.90 -18.57
C THR A 28 -7.22 18.16 -17.57
N ASP A 29 -7.41 17.26 -16.59
CA ASP A 29 -8.47 17.33 -15.57
C ASP A 29 -7.89 16.93 -14.21
N ASP A 30 -7.44 17.92 -13.45
CA ASP A 30 -6.82 17.74 -12.13
C ASP A 30 -7.73 17.01 -11.15
N SER A 31 -9.03 17.33 -11.15
CA SER A 31 -10.00 16.70 -10.24
C SER A 31 -10.11 15.21 -10.49
N ARG A 32 -10.18 14.81 -11.77
CA ARG A 32 -10.23 13.40 -12.17
C ARG A 32 -8.91 12.70 -11.90
N ALA A 33 -7.77 13.34 -12.15
CA ALA A 33 -6.47 12.76 -11.85
C ALA A 33 -6.30 12.53 -10.34
N LEU A 34 -6.66 13.51 -9.51
CA LEU A 34 -6.65 13.36 -8.05
C LEU A 34 -7.54 12.21 -7.59
N ALA A 35 -8.76 12.09 -8.11
CA ALA A 35 -9.66 10.99 -7.77
C ALA A 35 -9.07 9.62 -8.13
N ARG A 36 -8.44 9.50 -9.30
CA ARG A 36 -7.78 8.25 -9.75
C ARG A 36 -6.57 7.89 -8.90
N VAL A 37 -5.76 8.88 -8.53
CA VAL A 37 -4.61 8.67 -7.65
C VAL A 37 -5.08 8.24 -6.26
N LYS A 38 -6.09 8.90 -5.69
CA LYS A 38 -6.68 8.51 -4.39
C LYS A 38 -7.19 7.06 -4.42
N GLN A 39 -7.98 6.70 -5.43
CA GLN A 39 -8.48 5.33 -5.59
C GLN A 39 -7.35 4.30 -5.70
N SER A 40 -6.27 4.64 -6.42
CA SER A 40 -5.11 3.76 -6.57
C SER A 40 -4.35 3.59 -5.25
N LEU A 41 -4.20 4.66 -4.48
CA LEU A 41 -3.58 4.61 -3.14
C LEU A 41 -4.42 3.75 -2.19
N GLU A 42 -5.73 3.95 -2.16
CA GLU A 42 -6.65 3.16 -1.33
C GLU A 42 -6.59 1.67 -1.68
N ALA A 43 -6.61 1.33 -2.98
CA ALA A 43 -6.49 -0.06 -3.43
C ALA A 43 -5.14 -0.67 -3.04
N PHE A 44 -4.05 0.09 -3.17
CA PHE A 44 -2.71 -0.36 -2.81
C PHE A 44 -2.58 -0.63 -1.30
N PHE A 45 -2.96 0.34 -0.45
CA PHE A 45 -2.90 0.17 0.99
C PHE A 45 -3.91 -0.87 1.51
N GLY A 46 -5.08 -0.98 0.88
CA GLY A 46 -6.04 -2.05 1.13
C GLY A 46 -5.41 -3.42 0.90
N SER A 47 -4.73 -3.60 -0.24
CA SER A 47 -4.03 -4.85 -0.56
C SER A 47 -2.91 -5.16 0.44
N MET A 48 -2.17 -4.15 0.90
CA MET A 48 -1.17 -4.33 1.95
C MET A 48 -1.79 -4.76 3.29
N ASN A 49 -2.91 -4.18 3.69
CA ASN A 49 -3.61 -4.58 4.92
C ASN A 49 -4.07 -6.03 4.85
N GLU A 50 -4.60 -6.46 3.71
CA GLU A 50 -5.01 -7.85 3.51
C GLU A 50 -3.81 -8.83 3.55
N ILE A 51 -2.63 -8.40 3.06
CA ILE A 51 -1.39 -9.17 3.22
C ILE A 51 -1.01 -9.26 4.70
N GLU A 52 -1.01 -8.15 5.42
CA GLU A 52 -0.71 -8.12 6.87
C GLU A 52 -1.65 -9.05 7.65
N ASP A 53 -2.95 -9.02 7.35
CA ASP A 53 -3.94 -9.88 7.99
C ASP A 53 -3.72 -11.36 7.66
N ALA A 54 -3.39 -11.69 6.41
CA ALA A 54 -3.07 -13.06 6.01
C ALA A 54 -1.80 -13.59 6.72
N VAL A 55 -0.74 -12.77 6.79
CA VAL A 55 0.50 -13.11 7.50
C VAL A 55 0.23 -13.27 9.00
N ARG A 56 -0.51 -12.34 9.62
CA ARG A 56 -0.89 -12.42 11.03
C ARG A 56 -1.74 -13.66 11.33
N ALA A 57 -2.63 -14.05 10.41
CA ALA A 57 -3.40 -15.28 10.54
C ALA A 57 -2.49 -16.52 10.54
N LYS A 58 -1.46 -16.57 9.68
CA LYS A 58 -0.46 -17.66 9.63
C LYS A 58 0.43 -17.70 10.89
N LEU A 59 0.70 -16.54 11.48
CA LEU A 59 1.56 -16.41 12.66
C LEU A 59 0.81 -16.47 14.01
N ARG A 60 -0.51 -16.65 14.01
CA ARG A 60 -1.36 -16.64 15.21
C ARG A 60 -0.89 -17.57 16.34
N ASN A 61 -0.24 -18.68 15.98
CA ASN A 61 0.27 -19.68 16.93
C ASN A 61 1.74 -19.47 17.34
N LYS A 62 2.37 -18.38 16.92
CA LYS A 62 3.77 -18.05 17.23
C LYS A 62 3.82 -16.81 18.13
N ALA A 63 4.62 -16.90 19.19
CA ALA A 63 4.83 -15.77 20.08
C ALA A 63 5.60 -14.64 19.36
N PRO A 64 5.07 -13.39 19.35
CA PRO A 64 5.80 -12.24 18.87
C PRO A 64 7.14 -12.08 19.63
N GLY A 65 8.23 -11.82 18.92
CA GLY A 65 9.57 -11.64 19.51
C GLY A 65 10.41 -12.91 19.64
N SER A 66 9.91 -14.07 19.20
CA SER A 66 10.76 -15.24 18.96
C SER A 66 11.73 -14.97 17.80
N ARG A 67 12.95 -15.50 17.86
CA ARG A 67 13.93 -15.43 16.77
C ARG A 67 13.38 -15.97 15.44
N ASP A 68 12.49 -16.96 15.50
CA ASP A 68 11.86 -17.53 14.31
C ASP A 68 10.66 -16.71 13.82
N TYR A 69 10.06 -15.86 14.67
CA TYR A 69 8.89 -15.08 14.32
C TYR A 69 9.19 -14.10 13.19
N ASP A 70 10.29 -13.35 13.30
CA ASP A 70 10.66 -12.33 12.31
C ASP A 70 11.03 -12.96 10.97
N VAL A 71 11.74 -14.10 10.99
CA VAL A 71 12.11 -14.85 9.78
C VAL A 71 10.86 -15.38 9.07
N LEU A 72 9.92 -15.95 9.82
CA LEU A 72 8.66 -16.46 9.26
C LEU A 72 7.75 -15.32 8.77
N TYR A 73 7.73 -14.19 9.47
CA TYR A 73 7.01 -12.99 9.04
C TYR A 73 7.50 -12.52 7.68
N GLN A 74 8.81 -12.31 7.53
CA GLN A 74 9.40 -11.88 6.25
C GLN A 74 9.08 -12.86 5.12
N LYS A 75 9.20 -14.15 5.39
CA LYS A 75 8.89 -15.21 4.42
C LYS A 75 7.41 -15.16 3.99
N PHE A 76 6.49 -15.18 4.94
CA PHE A 76 5.06 -15.19 4.62
C PHE A 76 4.59 -13.90 3.96
N TYR A 77 5.18 -12.77 4.33
CA TYR A 77 4.89 -11.49 3.70
C TYR A 77 5.33 -11.50 2.23
N HIS A 78 6.55 -11.96 1.96
CA HIS A 78 7.05 -12.13 0.59
C HIS A 78 6.18 -13.10 -0.23
N ASP A 79 5.83 -14.26 0.34
CA ASP A 79 4.98 -15.25 -0.33
C ASP A 79 3.59 -14.66 -0.69
N GLU A 80 2.98 -13.88 0.20
CA GLU A 80 1.69 -13.22 -0.06
C GLU A 80 1.79 -12.08 -1.09
N MET A 81 2.89 -11.32 -1.12
CA MET A 81 3.14 -10.31 -2.15
C MET A 81 3.23 -10.95 -3.54
N VAL A 82 4.07 -11.98 -3.68
CA VAL A 82 4.24 -12.73 -4.94
C VAL A 82 2.91 -13.34 -5.40
N ARG A 83 2.14 -13.92 -4.47
CA ARG A 83 0.83 -14.52 -4.77
C ARG A 83 -0.18 -13.50 -5.31
N ARG A 84 -0.09 -12.24 -4.89
CA ARG A 84 -1.00 -11.16 -5.26
C ARG A 84 -0.49 -10.31 -6.43
N GLY A 85 0.70 -10.61 -6.94
CA GLY A 85 1.30 -9.88 -8.07
C GLY A 85 1.75 -8.46 -7.71
N LEU A 86 2.09 -8.23 -6.43
CA LEU A 86 2.64 -6.97 -5.90
C LEU A 86 4.16 -7.01 -5.81
#